data_AF-A0A1L9AWJ4-F1
#
_entry.id   AF-A0A1L9AWJ4-F1
#
_cell.length_a   1.000
_cell.length_b   1.000
_cell.length_c   1.000
_cell.angle_alpha   90.00
_cell.angle_beta   90.00
_cell.angle_gamma   90.00
#
_symmetry.space_group_name_H-M   'P 1'
#
loop_
_entity.id
_entity.type
_entity.pdbx_description
1 polymer ?
#
loop_
_entity_poly.entity_id
_entity_poly.type
_entity_poly.pdbx_seq_one_letter_code
_entity_poly.pdbx_strand_id
1 'polypeptide(L)'
;MEDCADQARTDVLLQHEGVFARPVPSPAECKRLTVDAQGRSVTWAIRLGLEMHEAALRCAQMKLERIRPGGFSLEPRYRFNRGTKEKELITPEEKAALLRQGGEGLKGTLEPDVVIHSGDPLQIQAVFDFKFRCVNFDEEPRWRDFPLGHRYAGLSQGEIYREAFGDHVELIGPRAGVFR
;
A
#
# COMPACT_ATOMS: atom_id res chain seq x y z
N MET A 1 7.52 4.89 -9.97
CA MET A 1 6.32 4.30 -9.34
C MET A 1 5.09 5.19 -9.50
N GLU A 2 5.25 6.51 -9.55
CA GLU A 2 4.17 7.50 -9.73
C GLU A 2 3.23 7.20 -10.88
N ASP A 3 3.74 6.95 -12.10
CA ASP A 3 2.90 6.57 -13.24
C ASP A 3 1.97 5.38 -12.94
N CYS A 4 2.40 4.41 -12.13
CA CYS A 4 1.58 3.27 -11.78
C CYS A 4 0.44 3.65 -10.86
N ALA A 5 0.66 4.62 -9.95
CA ALA A 5 -0.40 5.15 -9.12
C ALA A 5 -1.39 5.98 -9.93
N ASP A 6 -0.90 6.84 -10.84
CA ASP A 6 -1.74 7.67 -11.72
C ASP A 6 -2.62 6.82 -12.65
N GLN A 7 -2.01 5.82 -13.29
CA GLN A 7 -2.71 4.89 -14.17
C GLN A 7 -3.75 4.07 -13.39
N ALA A 8 -3.36 3.51 -12.24
CA ALA A 8 -4.27 2.72 -11.41
C ALA A 8 -5.49 3.54 -10.95
N ARG A 9 -5.29 4.79 -10.54
CA ARG A 9 -6.39 5.69 -10.18
C ARG A 9 -7.32 5.90 -11.38
N THR A 10 -6.75 6.23 -12.53
CA THR A 10 -7.51 6.54 -13.74
C THR A 10 -8.34 5.34 -14.20
N ASP A 11 -7.71 4.17 -14.33
CA ASP A 11 -8.37 2.96 -14.81
C ASP A 11 -9.49 2.51 -13.90
N VAL A 12 -9.27 2.53 -12.58
CA VAL A 12 -10.29 2.12 -11.61
C VAL A 12 -11.46 3.09 -11.61
N LEU A 13 -11.23 4.41 -11.67
CA LEU A 13 -12.34 5.37 -11.73
C LEU A 13 -13.15 5.22 -13.03
N LEU A 14 -12.50 4.95 -14.17
CA LEU A 14 -13.17 4.69 -15.44
C LEU A 14 -13.99 3.39 -15.42
N GLN A 15 -13.52 2.35 -14.73
CA GLN A 15 -14.29 1.11 -14.54
C GLN A 15 -15.61 1.31 -13.78
N HIS A 16 -15.71 2.39 -12.99
CA HIS A 16 -16.91 2.78 -12.25
C HIS A 16 -17.58 4.03 -12.83
N GLU A 17 -17.41 4.29 -14.13
CA GLU A 17 -18.10 5.40 -14.79
C GLU A 17 -19.63 5.29 -14.62
N GLY A 18 -20.28 6.42 -14.31
CA GLY A 18 -21.72 6.47 -14.05
C GLY A 18 -22.16 6.04 -12.65
N VAL A 19 -21.26 5.50 -11.82
CA VAL A 19 -21.56 5.18 -10.40
C VAL A 19 -21.60 6.44 -9.54
N PHE A 20 -20.75 7.42 -9.86
CA PHE A 20 -20.60 8.67 -9.13
C PHE A 20 -21.14 9.84 -9.94
N ALA A 21 -21.49 10.93 -9.26
CA ALA A 21 -22.01 12.14 -9.92
C ALA A 21 -20.95 12.86 -10.79
N ARG A 22 -19.66 12.58 -10.56
CA ARG A 22 -18.51 13.12 -11.29
C ARG A 22 -17.44 12.04 -11.45
N PRO A 23 -16.46 12.21 -12.37
CA PRO A 23 -15.37 11.24 -12.53
C PRO A 23 -14.58 10.95 -11.24
N VAL A 24 -14.43 11.96 -10.37
CA VAL A 24 -13.85 11.81 -9.04
C VAL A 24 -14.95 11.85 -7.98
N PRO A 25 -15.05 10.85 -7.09
CA PRO A 25 -16.06 10.80 -6.04
C PRO A 25 -15.95 11.95 -5.03
N SER A 26 -17.10 12.41 -4.55
CA SER A 26 -17.21 13.32 -3.40
C SER A 26 -16.95 12.60 -2.06
N PRO A 27 -16.64 13.34 -0.99
CA PRO A 27 -16.50 12.75 0.35
C PRO A 27 -17.74 11.97 0.82
N ALA A 28 -18.94 12.40 0.42
CA ALA A 28 -20.19 11.71 0.75
C ALA A 28 -20.31 10.39 0.00
N GLU A 29 -19.99 10.37 -1.30
CA GLU A 29 -19.96 9.15 -2.12
C GLU A 29 -18.96 8.12 -1.60
N CYS A 30 -17.76 8.57 -1.23
CA CYS A 30 -16.74 7.71 -0.63
C CYS A 30 -17.19 7.00 0.65
N LYS A 31 -18.14 7.59 1.40
CA LYS A 31 -18.70 7.00 2.63
C LYS A 31 -19.91 6.10 2.40
N ARG A 32 -20.50 6.10 1.20
CA ARG A 32 -21.62 5.20 0.88
C ARG A 32 -21.15 3.75 0.89
N LEU A 33 -22.04 2.87 1.31
CA LEU A 33 -21.79 1.42 1.31
C LEU A 33 -21.88 0.86 -0.12
N THR A 34 -21.04 -0.12 -0.38
CA THR A 34 -21.01 -0.98 -1.57
C THR A 34 -20.74 -2.41 -1.11
N VAL A 35 -20.99 -3.36 -2.01
CA VAL A 35 -20.55 -4.74 -1.84
C VAL A 35 -19.24 -4.91 -2.61
N ASP A 36 -18.22 -5.48 -1.96
CA ASP A 36 -16.95 -5.83 -2.62
C ASP A 36 -17.04 -7.18 -3.37
N ALA A 37 -15.96 -7.56 -4.06
CA ALA A 37 -15.90 -8.82 -4.80
C ALA A 37 -16.04 -10.08 -3.92
N GLN A 38 -15.88 -9.96 -2.60
CA GLN A 38 -16.07 -11.04 -1.63
C GLN A 38 -17.47 -11.03 -0.98
N GLY A 39 -18.37 -10.15 -1.43
CA GLY A 39 -19.72 -10.04 -0.89
C GLY A 39 -19.82 -9.26 0.42
N ARG A 40 -18.75 -8.59 0.87
CA ARG A 40 -18.74 -7.84 2.13
C ARG A 40 -19.27 -6.42 1.92
N SER A 41 -20.04 -5.94 2.89
CA SER A 41 -20.45 -4.53 2.93
C SER A 41 -19.28 -3.66 3.38
N VAL A 42 -18.78 -2.81 2.49
CA VAL A 42 -17.66 -1.90 2.71
C VAL A 42 -18.01 -0.51 2.18
N THR A 43 -17.25 0.52 2.56
CA THR A 43 -17.42 1.84 1.93
C THR A 43 -16.76 1.90 0.57
N TRP A 44 -17.22 2.79 -0.32
CA TRP A 44 -16.53 3.06 -1.58
C TRP A 44 -15.07 3.47 -1.39
N ALA A 45 -14.75 4.17 -0.30
CA ALA A 45 -13.36 4.51 0.03
C ALA A 45 -12.47 3.27 0.20
N ILE A 46 -12.98 2.23 0.85
CA ILE A 46 -12.25 0.97 1.04
C ILE A 46 -12.15 0.25 -0.31
N ARG A 47 -13.26 0.10 -1.02
CA ARG A 47 -13.30 -0.62 -2.29
C ARG A 47 -12.35 -0.02 -3.34
N LEU A 48 -12.51 1.27 -3.64
CA LEU A 48 -11.64 1.94 -4.61
C LEU A 48 -10.18 1.92 -4.18
N GLY A 49 -9.91 2.09 -2.87
CA GLY A 49 -8.56 2.02 -2.34
C GLY A 49 -7.90 0.66 -2.63
N LEU A 50 -8.61 -0.44 -2.39
CA LEU A 50 -8.12 -1.80 -2.66
C LEU A 50 -7.93 -2.05 -4.17
N GLU A 51 -8.90 -1.68 -5.00
CA GLU A 51 -8.85 -1.89 -6.45
C GLU A 51 -7.70 -1.09 -7.09
N MET A 52 -7.50 0.17 -6.67
CA MET A 52 -6.37 0.99 -7.14
C MET A 52 -5.03 0.42 -6.68
N HIS A 53 -4.96 -0.07 -5.44
CA HIS A 53 -3.74 -0.68 -4.91
C HIS A 53 -3.36 -1.94 -5.71
N GLU A 54 -4.32 -2.81 -5.98
CA GLU A 54 -4.12 -4.00 -6.80
C GLU A 54 -3.68 -3.65 -8.23
N ALA A 55 -4.30 -2.63 -8.84
CA ALA A 55 -3.92 -2.15 -10.17
C ALA A 55 -2.49 -1.56 -10.20
N ALA A 56 -2.09 -0.82 -9.16
CA ALA A 56 -0.77 -0.23 -9.06
C ALA A 56 0.32 -1.30 -8.87
N LEU A 57 0.05 -2.33 -8.05
CA LEU A 57 0.95 -3.48 -7.87
C LEU A 57 1.15 -4.23 -9.19
N ARG A 58 0.09 -4.49 -9.97
CA ARG A 58 0.22 -5.10 -11.30
C ARG A 58 1.07 -4.26 -12.25
N CYS A 59 0.88 -2.94 -12.25
CA CYS A 59 1.73 -2.04 -13.04
C CYS A 59 3.20 -2.08 -12.58
N ALA A 60 3.44 -2.05 -11.27
CA ALA A 60 4.77 -2.12 -10.71
C ALA A 60 5.46 -3.44 -11.09
N GLN A 61 4.74 -4.57 -10.99
CA GLN A 61 5.22 -5.88 -11.41
C GLN A 61 5.68 -5.87 -12.87
N MET A 62 4.80 -5.50 -13.80
CA MET A 62 5.13 -5.51 -15.24
C MET A 62 6.34 -4.62 -15.58
N LYS A 63 6.45 -3.45 -14.95
CA LYS A 63 7.59 -2.55 -15.16
C LYS A 63 8.87 -3.15 -14.59
N LEU A 64 8.83 -3.62 -13.34
CA LEU A 64 10.00 -4.12 -12.61
C LEU A 64 10.52 -5.45 -13.14
N GLU A 65 9.65 -6.36 -13.61
CA GLU A 65 10.07 -7.59 -14.28
C GLU A 65 10.94 -7.31 -15.50
N ARG A 66 10.67 -6.22 -16.23
CA ARG A 66 11.44 -5.84 -17.42
C ARG A 66 12.79 -5.19 -17.07
N ILE A 67 12.82 -4.33 -16.05
CA ILE A 67 14.02 -3.52 -15.75
C ILE A 67 14.90 -4.12 -14.66
N ARG A 68 14.34 -4.97 -13.80
CA ARG A 68 15.02 -5.55 -12.63
C ARG A 68 14.50 -6.95 -12.28
N PRO A 69 14.59 -7.94 -13.19
CA PRO A 69 14.13 -9.30 -12.93
C PRO A 69 14.78 -9.86 -11.65
N GLY A 70 13.97 -10.36 -10.71
CA GLY A 70 14.43 -10.95 -9.44
C GLY A 70 15.02 -9.97 -8.42
N GLY A 71 15.06 -8.67 -8.71
CA GLY A 71 15.58 -7.65 -7.80
C GLY A 71 14.50 -6.82 -7.10
N PHE A 72 13.29 -7.35 -6.99
CA PHE A 72 12.20 -6.72 -6.26
C PHE A 72 11.24 -7.74 -5.66
N SER A 73 10.52 -7.31 -4.63
CA SER A 73 9.41 -8.04 -3.99
C SER A 73 8.18 -7.15 -3.93
N LEU A 74 7.00 -7.75 -4.12
CA LEU A 74 5.71 -7.10 -3.94
C LEU A 74 5.07 -7.57 -2.65
N GLU A 75 4.56 -6.62 -1.88
CA GLU A 75 3.97 -6.81 -0.56
C GLU A 75 4.78 -7.74 0.38
N PRO A 76 6.14 -7.66 0.43
CA PRO A 76 6.91 -8.46 1.38
C PRO A 76 6.58 -8.01 2.80
N ARG A 77 6.54 -8.98 3.72
CA ARG A 77 6.27 -8.71 5.13
C ARG A 77 7.49 -8.96 5.99
N TYR A 78 7.82 -8.01 6.85
CA TYR A 78 9.00 -8.06 7.72
C TYR A 78 8.62 -8.00 9.19
N ARG A 79 9.25 -8.84 9.99
CA ARG A 79 9.42 -8.63 11.42
C ARG A 79 10.60 -7.70 11.63
N PHE A 80 10.41 -6.62 12.39
CA PHE A 80 11.46 -5.66 12.69
C PHE A 80 11.71 -5.57 14.19
N ASN A 81 12.96 -5.85 14.60
CA ASN A 81 13.43 -5.63 15.96
C ASN A 81 14.10 -4.25 16.03
N ARG A 82 13.45 -3.29 16.68
CA ARG A 82 13.97 -1.93 16.82
C ARG A 82 15.25 -1.83 17.66
N GLY A 83 15.44 -2.75 18.61
CA GLY A 83 16.59 -2.77 19.51
C GLY A 83 17.86 -3.22 18.81
N THR A 84 17.78 -4.30 18.01
CA THR A 84 18.92 -4.85 17.27
C THR A 84 19.03 -4.31 15.84
N LYS A 85 17.98 -3.65 15.33
CA LYS A 85 17.80 -3.23 13.93
C LYS A 85 17.70 -4.38 12.92
N GLU A 86 17.62 -5.61 13.41
CA GLU A 86 17.46 -6.81 12.59
C GLU A 86 16.06 -6.89 12.00
N LYS A 87 16.00 -7.48 10.81
CA LYS A 87 14.78 -7.70 10.03
C LYS A 87 14.75 -9.15 9.60
N GLU A 88 13.57 -9.75 9.64
CA GLU A 88 13.31 -11.08 9.14
C GLU A 88 12.11 -11.05 8.21
N LEU A 89 12.17 -11.80 7.12
CA LEU A 89 11.03 -12.01 6.26
C LEU A 89 10.04 -12.96 6.93
N ILE A 90 8.76 -12.63 6.83
CA ILE A 90 7.66 -13.52 7.17
C ILE A 90 7.22 -14.19 5.87
N THR A 91 7.39 -15.51 5.79
CA THR A 91 7.00 -16.25 4.59
C THR A 91 5.48 -16.32 4.44
N PRO A 92 4.95 -16.63 3.24
CA PRO A 92 3.51 -16.86 3.07
C PRO A 92 2.94 -17.92 4.01
N GLU A 93 3.69 -18.99 4.27
CA GLU A 93 3.29 -20.08 5.17
C GLU A 93 3.22 -19.61 6.62
N GLU A 94 4.21 -18.82 7.07
CA GLU A 94 4.21 -18.23 8.41
C GLU A 94 3.07 -17.22 8.55
N LYS A 95 2.86 -16.34 7.57
CA LYS A 95 1.72 -15.39 7.54
C LYS A 95 0.40 -16.13 7.68
N ALA A 96 0.20 -17.21 6.91
CA ALA A 96 -1.01 -18.03 7.00
C ALA A 96 -1.17 -18.71 8.37
N ALA A 97 -0.08 -19.20 8.98
CA ALA A 97 -0.10 -19.77 10.31
C ALA A 97 -0.49 -18.73 11.38
N LEU A 98 0.09 -17.53 11.33
CA LEU A 98 -0.22 -16.44 12.24
C LEU A 98 -1.68 -15.97 12.10
N LEU A 99 -2.21 -15.91 10.88
CA LEU A 99 -3.63 -15.60 10.65
C LEU A 99 -4.55 -16.65 11.27
N ARG A 100 -4.24 -17.95 11.15
CA ARG A 100 -5.00 -19.03 11.82
C ARG A 100 -4.98 -18.93 13.34
N GLN A 101 -3.96 -18.29 13.92
CA GLN A 101 -3.83 -18.04 15.36
C GLN A 101 -4.47 -16.72 15.80
N GLY A 102 -5.24 -16.05 14.94
CA GLY A 102 -5.94 -14.80 15.25
C GLY A 102 -5.16 -13.53 14.87
N GLY A 103 -4.00 -13.65 14.23
CA GLY A 103 -3.29 -12.52 13.62
C GLY A 103 -2.53 -11.60 14.58
N GLU A 104 -2.51 -11.88 15.89
CA GLU A 104 -1.79 -11.06 16.87
C GLU A 104 -0.30 -10.93 16.55
N GLY A 105 0.34 -12.02 16.09
CA GLY A 105 1.76 -12.00 15.71
C GLY A 105 2.06 -11.20 14.43
N LEU A 106 1.04 -10.75 13.70
CA LEU A 106 1.18 -9.85 12.55
C LEU A 106 1.08 -8.37 12.95
N LYS A 107 0.67 -8.06 14.18
CA LYS A 107 0.57 -6.67 14.63
C LYS A 107 1.96 -6.04 14.72
N GLY A 108 2.12 -4.93 14.02
CA GLY A 108 3.37 -4.19 13.98
C GLY A 108 4.50 -4.89 13.21
N THR A 109 4.18 -5.86 12.34
CA THR A 109 5.06 -6.21 11.22
C THR A 109 4.95 -5.14 10.14
N LEU A 110 5.97 -4.99 9.30
CA LEU A 110 6.02 -4.00 8.22
C LEU A 110 5.67 -4.69 6.89
N GLU A 111 4.79 -4.09 6.08
CA GLU A 111 4.37 -4.63 4.79
C GLU A 111 4.31 -3.47 3.78
N PRO A 112 5.48 -3.03 3.25
CA PRO A 112 5.49 -2.09 2.14
C PRO A 112 5.00 -2.74 0.85
N ASP A 113 4.51 -1.93 -0.08
CA ASP A 113 3.96 -2.43 -1.34
C ASP A 113 5.03 -2.95 -2.30
N VAL A 114 6.15 -2.24 -2.40
CA VAL A 114 7.26 -2.60 -3.29
C VAL A 114 8.57 -2.41 -2.58
N VAL A 115 9.41 -3.45 -2.60
CA VAL A 115 10.79 -3.40 -2.11
C VAL A 115 11.73 -3.71 -3.25
N ILE A 116 12.69 -2.82 -3.46
CA ILE A 116 13.79 -2.99 -4.39
C ILE A 116 15.00 -3.50 -3.62
N HIS A 117 15.62 -4.58 -4.10
CA HIS A 117 16.71 -5.26 -3.40
C HIS A 117 17.73 -5.89 -4.36
N SER A 118 18.94 -6.19 -3.90
CA SER A 118 20.07 -6.69 -4.72
C SER A 118 19.94 -8.15 -5.23
N GLY A 119 18.78 -8.78 -5.05
CA GLY A 119 18.54 -10.22 -5.24
C GLY A 119 18.23 -10.95 -3.94
N ASP A 120 18.60 -10.38 -2.79
CA ASP A 120 18.18 -10.83 -1.46
C ASP A 120 17.17 -9.84 -0.88
N PRO A 121 15.91 -10.21 -0.56
CA PRO A 121 14.91 -9.27 -0.04
C PRO A 121 15.22 -8.65 1.33
N LEU A 122 16.29 -9.07 2.01
CA LEU A 122 16.84 -8.40 3.20
C LEU A 122 17.90 -7.33 2.86
N GLN A 123 18.47 -7.37 1.65
CA GLN A 123 19.42 -6.37 1.13
C GLN A 123 18.68 -5.26 0.37
N ILE A 124 17.90 -4.49 1.13
CA ILE A 124 16.98 -3.47 0.63
C ILE A 124 17.76 -2.25 0.11
N GLN A 125 17.32 -1.72 -1.03
CA GLN A 125 17.86 -0.52 -1.67
C GLN A 125 16.84 0.63 -1.72
N ALA A 126 15.56 0.32 -1.90
CA ALA A 126 14.48 1.30 -1.87
C ALA A 126 13.15 0.63 -1.51
N VAL A 127 12.25 1.40 -0.92
CA VAL A 127 10.91 0.98 -0.53
C VAL A 127 9.89 1.99 -1.04
N PHE A 128 8.82 1.51 -1.66
CA PHE A 128 7.70 2.32 -2.12
C PHE A 128 6.40 1.79 -1.52
N ASP A 129 5.55 2.70 -1.04
CA ASP A 129 4.24 2.40 -0.46
C ASP A 129 3.20 3.29 -1.14
N PHE A 130 2.19 2.69 -1.75
CA PHE A 130 1.14 3.40 -2.48
C PHE A 130 0.04 3.89 -1.56
N LYS A 131 -0.37 5.14 -1.75
CA LYS A 131 -1.46 5.76 -1.03
C LYS A 131 -2.56 6.22 -1.97
N PHE A 132 -3.70 5.53 -1.95
CA PHE A 132 -4.89 5.92 -2.69
C PHE A 132 -5.93 6.59 -1.78
N ARG A 133 -6.47 7.72 -2.24
CA ARG A 133 -7.63 8.40 -1.65
C ARG A 133 -8.78 8.31 -2.64
N CYS A 134 -9.98 8.09 -2.09
CA CYS A 134 -11.20 8.04 -2.89
C CYS A 134 -11.57 9.42 -3.47
N VAL A 135 -11.29 10.50 -2.73
CA VAL A 135 -11.49 11.88 -3.19
C VAL A 135 -10.31 12.36 -4.04
N ASN A 136 -10.37 13.60 -4.54
CA ASN A 136 -9.26 14.19 -5.27
C ASN A 136 -7.99 14.35 -4.43
N PHE A 137 -6.84 14.42 -5.10
CA PHE A 137 -5.56 14.72 -4.46
C PHE A 137 -5.26 16.20 -4.51
N ASP A 138 -5.90 16.97 -3.63
CA ASP A 138 -5.62 18.41 -3.48
C ASP A 138 -4.43 18.67 -2.53
N GLU A 139 -3.91 17.61 -1.89
CA GLU A 139 -2.74 17.64 -1.00
C GLU A 139 -1.81 16.46 -1.29
N GLU A 140 -0.54 16.55 -0.89
CA GLU A 140 0.37 15.41 -0.94
C GLU A 140 -0.10 14.26 -0.04
N PRO A 141 0.19 13.00 -0.41
CA PRO A 141 -0.09 11.86 0.44
C PRO A 141 0.72 11.96 1.74
N ARG A 142 0.12 11.58 2.86
CA ARG A 142 0.76 11.57 4.17
C ARG A 142 0.82 10.17 4.75
N TRP A 143 1.94 9.85 5.40
CA TRP A 143 2.08 8.66 6.21
C TRP A 143 1.06 8.69 7.35
N ARG A 144 0.54 7.52 7.72
CA ARG A 144 -0.37 7.39 8.86
C ARG A 144 0.43 7.36 10.16
N ASP A 145 -0.07 8.07 11.17
CA ASP A 145 0.42 7.96 12.55
C ASP A 145 -0.14 6.72 13.24
N PHE A 146 0.70 6.04 14.00
CA PHE A 146 0.26 4.91 14.81
C PHE A 146 -0.54 5.41 16.04
N PRO A 147 -1.72 4.83 16.30
CA PRO A 147 -2.58 5.27 17.40
C PRO A 147 -1.98 4.91 18.76
N LEU A 148 -2.49 5.55 19.82
CA LEU A 148 -2.17 5.20 21.20
C LEU A 148 -2.45 3.71 21.46
N GLY A 149 -1.57 3.06 22.23
CA GLY A 149 -1.63 1.63 22.51
C GLY A 149 -1.01 0.74 21.42
N HIS A 150 -0.61 1.29 20.27
CA HIS A 150 0.21 0.56 19.30
C HIS A 150 1.67 0.48 19.74
N ARG A 151 2.41 -0.58 19.36
CA ARG A 151 3.85 -0.72 19.69
C ARG A 151 4.75 0.39 19.14
N TYR A 152 4.23 1.16 18.18
CA TYR A 152 4.89 2.31 17.54
C TYR A 152 4.11 3.62 17.78
N ALA A 153 3.25 3.68 18.82
CA ALA A 153 2.46 4.85 19.13
C ALA A 153 3.33 6.13 19.19
N GLY A 154 2.83 7.22 18.60
CA GLY A 154 3.53 8.50 18.53
C GLY A 154 4.53 8.64 17.38
N LEU A 155 4.67 7.61 16.53
CA LEU A 155 5.45 7.65 15.29
C LEU A 155 4.53 7.45 14.08
N SER A 156 4.97 7.95 12.94
CA SER A 156 4.38 7.65 11.63
C SER A 156 4.91 6.34 11.06
N GLN A 157 4.13 5.72 10.18
CA GLN A 157 4.55 4.54 9.42
C GLN A 157 5.84 4.81 8.64
N GLY A 158 5.97 6.01 8.04
CA GLY A 158 7.17 6.41 7.31
C GLY A 158 8.41 6.52 8.18
N GLU A 159 8.28 6.96 9.44
CA GLU A 159 9.40 6.95 10.39
C GLU A 159 9.86 5.54 10.72
N ILE A 160 8.93 4.61 10.98
CA ILE A 160 9.27 3.21 11.25
C ILE A 160 9.87 2.53 10.01
N TYR A 161 9.35 2.82 8.82
CA TYR A 161 9.93 2.30 7.58
C TYR A 161 11.34 2.82 7.37
N ARG A 162 11.60 4.11 7.61
CA ARG A 162 12.96 4.67 7.52
C ARG A 162 13.90 4.06 8.55
N GLU A 163 13.42 3.86 9.77
CA GLU A 163 14.19 3.18 10.82
C GLU A 163 14.54 1.73 10.43
N ALA A 164 13.64 1.04 9.73
CA ALA A 164 13.84 -0.34 9.30
C ALA A 164 14.67 -0.46 8.02
N PHE A 165 14.40 0.37 7.01
CA PHE A 165 14.83 0.15 5.63
C PHE A 165 15.84 1.18 5.11
N GLY A 166 16.14 2.21 5.90
CA GLY A 166 17.04 3.31 5.51
C GLY A 166 16.30 4.49 4.88
N ASP A 167 17.05 5.38 4.23
CA ASP A 167 16.52 6.69 3.84
C ASP A 167 15.70 6.66 2.53
N HIS A 168 15.81 5.60 1.72
CA HIS A 168 15.11 5.47 0.44
C HIS A 168 13.72 4.85 0.62
N VAL A 169 12.85 5.56 1.34
CA VAL A 169 11.45 5.16 1.58
C VAL A 169 10.53 6.26 1.05
N GLU A 170 9.69 5.92 0.09
CA GLU A 170 8.81 6.86 -0.60
C GLU A 170 7.33 6.47 -0.48
N LEU A 171 6.50 7.46 -0.15
CA LEU A 171 5.04 7.34 -0.21
C LEU A 171 4.55 7.86 -1.56
N ILE A 172 3.93 6.98 -2.34
CA ILE A 172 3.52 7.27 -3.72
C ILE A 172 2.00 7.41 -3.76
N GLY A 173 1.52 8.63 -3.98
CA GLY A 173 0.12 8.91 -4.30
C GLY A 173 -0.03 9.31 -5.75
N PRO A 174 -1.19 9.09 -6.37
CA PRO A 174 -1.47 9.64 -7.69
C PRO A 174 -1.45 11.18 -7.62
N ARG A 175 -0.74 11.79 -8.56
CA ARG A 175 -0.61 13.24 -8.77
C ARG A 175 -1.41 13.72 -9.99
N ALA A 176 -1.79 12.79 -10.87
CA ALA A 176 -2.64 13.03 -12.03
C ALA A 176 -3.79 12.00 -12.07
N GLY A 177 -4.97 12.41 -12.57
CA GLY A 177 -6.11 11.50 -12.73
C GLY A 177 -7.39 12.20 -13.16
N VAL A 178 -8.08 11.60 -14.14
CA VAL A 178 -9.27 12.04 -14.90
C VAL A 178 -9.64 13.53 -14.78
N PHE A 179 -9.06 14.33 -15.68
CA PHE A 179 -9.63 15.60 -16.14
C PHE A 179 -10.16 15.38 -17.56
N ARG A 180 -11.46 15.12 -17.71
CA ARG A 180 -12.16 15.32 -18.98
C ARG A 180 -13.55 15.87 -18.70
#